data_AF-A0A0J8QUX1-F1
#
_entry.id   AF-A0A0J8QUX1-F1
#
_cell.length_a   1.000
_cell.length_b   1.000
_cell.length_c   1.000
_cell.angle_alpha   90.00
_cell.angle_beta   90.00
_cell.angle_gamma   90.00
#
_symmetry.space_group_name_H-M   'P 1'
#
loop_
_entity.id
_entity.type
_entity.pdbx_description
1 polymer ?
#
loop_
_entity_poly.entity_id
_entity_poly.type
_entity_poly.pdbx_seq_one_letter_code
_entity_poly.pdbx_strand_id
1 'polypeptide(L)'
;MFIRYLAEQSYNVVKSERKPRKTIQYKDLATAVSRIDNLEFLSDVIPKTTTYKQFKEKRAREAAKESERPKGQRTLNRKGLAASGESVTSREESMVNLDANGAQSSPRPPMVIHSSRTRSALVNEEPADEEPVDKDVNMSG
;
A
#
# COMPACT_ATOMS: atom_id res chain seq x y z
N MET A 1 -16.54 8.72 -27.05
CA MET A 1 -16.58 8.70 -25.57
C MET A 1 -15.25 8.22 -25.01
N PHE A 2 -14.43 9.13 -24.47
CA PHE A 2 -13.07 8.83 -24.01
C PHE A 2 -13.01 7.92 -22.77
N ILE A 3 -13.82 8.22 -21.74
CA ILE A 3 -13.82 7.46 -20.48
C ILE A 3 -14.18 5.98 -20.71
N ARG A 4 -15.08 5.70 -21.65
CA ARG A 4 -15.39 4.33 -22.07
C ARG A 4 -14.16 3.62 -22.64
N TYR A 5 -13.43 4.26 -23.54
CA TYR A 5 -12.20 3.70 -24.12
C TYR A 5 -11.16 3.42 -23.04
N LEU A 6 -10.92 4.35 -22.11
CA LEU A 6 -10.01 4.17 -20.99
C LEU A 6 -10.40 2.98 -20.10
N ALA A 7 -11.69 2.84 -19.80
CA ALA A 7 -12.22 1.72 -19.00
C ALA A 7 -12.03 0.38 -19.73
N GLU A 8 -12.30 0.32 -21.04
CA GLU A 8 -12.10 -0.87 -21.86
C GLU A 8 -10.61 -1.28 -21.93
N GLN A 9 -9.70 -0.32 -22.14
CA GLN A 9 -8.26 -0.61 -22.14
C GLN A 9 -7.77 -1.14 -20.79
N SER A 10 -8.25 -0.53 -19.70
CA SER A 10 -7.89 -0.97 -18.33
C SER A 10 -8.46 -2.35 -18.00
N TYR A 11 -9.67 -2.65 -18.48
CA TYR A 11 -10.29 -3.95 -18.31
C TYR A 11 -9.57 -5.06 -19.10
N ASN A 12 -9.04 -4.75 -20.28
CA ASN A 12 -8.21 -5.69 -21.05
C ASN A 12 -6.92 -6.05 -20.30
N VAL A 13 -6.32 -5.11 -19.58
CA VAL A 13 -5.18 -5.39 -18.69
C VAL A 13 -5.58 -6.38 -17.59
N VAL A 14 -6.72 -6.20 -16.94
CA VAL A 14 -7.22 -7.11 -15.88
C VAL A 14 -7.44 -8.53 -16.41
N LYS A 15 -8.00 -8.66 -17.61
CA LYS A 15 -8.21 -9.96 -18.28
C LYS A 15 -6.91 -10.66 -18.65
N SER A 16 -5.84 -9.90 -18.93
CA SER A 16 -4.52 -10.44 -19.27
C SER A 16 -3.76 -11.02 -18.07
N GLU A 17 -4.21 -10.73 -16.84
CA GLU A 17 -3.58 -11.29 -15.65
C GLU A 17 -3.91 -12.79 -15.48
N ARG A 18 -3.00 -13.53 -14.84
CA ARG A 18 -3.20 -14.98 -14.56
C ARG A 18 -4.48 -15.29 -13.79
N LYS A 19 -4.95 -14.37 -12.95
CA LYS A 19 -6.20 -14.49 -12.19
C LYS A 19 -7.10 -13.31 -12.57
N PRO A 20 -8.00 -13.48 -13.56
CA PRO A 20 -8.88 -12.42 -13.99
C PRO A 20 -9.74 -11.92 -12.84
N ARG A 21 -9.68 -10.62 -12.58
CA ARG A 21 -10.52 -9.95 -11.57
C ARG A 21 -11.77 -9.38 -12.24
N LYS A 22 -12.83 -9.22 -11.45
CA LYS A 22 -14.04 -8.49 -11.87
C LYS A 22 -13.90 -6.98 -11.68
N THR A 23 -13.05 -6.56 -10.74
CA THR A 23 -12.84 -5.15 -10.39
C THR A 23 -11.56 -4.61 -11.02
N ILE A 24 -11.65 -3.43 -11.63
CA ILE A 24 -10.51 -2.68 -12.17
C ILE A 24 -9.83 -1.93 -11.02
N GLN A 25 -8.51 -2.02 -10.95
CA GLN A 25 -7.69 -1.31 -9.96
C GLN A 25 -6.88 -0.19 -10.61
N TYR A 26 -6.37 0.72 -9.78
CA TYR A 26 -5.50 1.81 -10.24
C TYR A 26 -4.25 1.31 -10.99
N LYS A 27 -3.65 0.20 -10.53
CA LYS A 27 -2.52 -0.45 -11.21
C LYS A 27 -2.85 -0.82 -12.67
N ASP A 28 -4.08 -1.20 -12.94
CA ASP A 28 -4.53 -1.61 -14.27
C ASP A 28 -4.62 -0.40 -15.22
N LEU A 29 -5.14 0.73 -14.71
CA LEU A 29 -5.14 2.03 -15.41
C LEU A 29 -3.70 2.49 -15.73
N ALA A 30 -2.83 2.51 -14.72
CA ALA A 30 -1.44 2.92 -14.88
C ALA A 30 -0.68 2.01 -15.88
N THR A 31 -1.01 0.71 -15.90
CA THR A 31 -0.45 -0.24 -16.85
C THR A 31 -0.96 0.00 -18.27
N ALA A 32 -2.26 0.29 -18.46
CA ALA A 32 -2.82 0.62 -19.77
C ALA A 32 -2.22 1.90 -20.36
N VAL A 33 -2.16 2.98 -19.56
CA VAL A 33 -1.55 4.27 -19.95
C VAL A 33 -0.09 4.09 -20.36
N SER A 34 0.65 3.23 -19.66
CA SER A 34 2.06 2.99 -20.00
C SER A 34 2.34 2.21 -21.28
N ARG A 35 1.33 1.49 -21.80
CA ARG A 35 1.48 0.56 -22.92
C ARG A 35 0.89 1.10 -24.22
N ILE A 36 0.00 2.07 -24.15
CA ILE A 36 -0.79 2.57 -25.28
C ILE A 36 -0.40 4.01 -25.55
N ASP A 37 0.20 4.27 -26.71
CA ASP A 37 0.69 5.60 -27.10
C ASP A 37 -0.42 6.65 -27.11
N ASN A 38 -1.63 6.28 -27.54
CA ASN A 38 -2.80 7.17 -27.54
C ASN A 38 -3.25 7.61 -26.14
N LEU A 39 -2.75 6.97 -25.08
CA LEU A 39 -3.00 7.33 -23.68
C LEU A 39 -1.80 8.03 -23.03
N GLU A 40 -0.70 8.28 -23.75
CA GLU A 40 0.53 8.90 -23.22
C GLU A 40 0.26 10.26 -22.57
N PHE A 41 -0.71 11.02 -23.08
CA PHE A 41 -1.11 12.31 -22.52
C PHE A 41 -1.62 12.24 -21.07
N LEU A 42 -1.99 11.04 -20.60
CA LEU A 42 -2.40 10.82 -19.21
C LEU A 42 -1.22 10.49 -18.28
N SER A 43 0.01 10.39 -18.77
CA SER A 43 1.17 9.99 -17.97
C SER A 43 1.42 10.89 -16.75
N ASP A 44 1.15 12.18 -16.87
CA ASP A 44 1.27 13.15 -15.77
C ASP A 44 0.13 13.03 -14.74
N VAL A 45 -1.06 12.63 -15.19
CA VAL A 45 -2.25 12.49 -14.33
C VAL A 45 -2.33 11.11 -13.69
N ILE A 46 -1.84 10.07 -14.38
CA ILE A 46 -1.88 8.68 -13.97
C ILE A 46 -0.45 8.10 -13.98
N PRO A 47 0.34 8.36 -12.91
CA PRO A 47 1.69 7.82 -12.80
C PRO A 47 1.75 6.30 -12.71
N LYS A 48 2.84 5.72 -13.21
CA LYS A 48 3.16 4.28 -13.10
C LYS A 48 3.32 3.85 -11.65
N THR A 49 2.70 2.72 -11.29
CA THR A 49 2.85 2.12 -9.95
C THR A 49 4.07 1.20 -9.88
N THR A 50 4.77 1.20 -8.75
CA THR A 50 5.80 0.20 -8.40
C THR A 50 5.59 -0.31 -6.99
N THR A 51 5.75 -1.61 -6.77
CA THR A 51 5.67 -2.17 -5.41
C THR A 51 6.83 -1.65 -4.56
N TYR A 52 6.60 -1.41 -3.27
CA TYR A 52 7.62 -0.87 -2.36
C TYR A 52 8.94 -1.68 -2.37
N LYS A 53 8.85 -3.01 -2.43
CA LYS A 53 10.02 -3.90 -2.57
C LYS A 53 10.84 -3.58 -3.82
N GLN A 54 10.18 -3.39 -4.96
CA GLN A 54 10.81 -3.04 -6.23
C GLN A 54 11.37 -1.62 -6.22
N PHE A 55 10.70 -0.69 -5.53
CA PHE A 55 11.22 0.67 -5.36
C PHE A 55 12.56 0.67 -4.59
N LYS A 56 12.66 -0.09 -3.49
CA LYS A 56 13.91 -0.23 -2.73
C LYS A 56 15.02 -0.86 -3.58
N GLU A 57 14.69 -1.91 -4.35
CA GLU A 57 15.64 -2.57 -5.24
C GLU A 57 16.10 -1.66 -6.39
N LYS A 58 15.17 -0.96 -7.05
CA LYS A 58 15.49 0.00 -8.11
C LYS A 58 16.37 1.12 -7.60
N ARG A 59 16.09 1.65 -6.40
CA ARG A 59 16.92 2.69 -5.77
C ARG A 59 18.32 2.17 -5.44
N ALA A 60 18.44 0.95 -4.93
CA ALA A 60 19.74 0.33 -4.68
C ALA A 60 20.52 0.10 -5.98
N ARG A 61 19.85 -0.34 -7.05
CA ARG A 61 20.44 -0.54 -8.38
C ARG A 61 20.87 0.77 -9.03
N GLU A 62 20.10 1.84 -8.88
CA GLU A 62 20.45 3.18 -9.37
C GLU A 62 21.67 3.74 -8.63
N ALA A 63 21.74 3.58 -7.31
CA ALA A 63 22.91 3.96 -6.52
C ALA A 63 24.18 3.18 -6.92
N ALA A 64 24.06 1.88 -7.21
CA ALA A 64 25.17 1.07 -7.71
C ALA A 64 25.63 1.56 -9.11
N LYS A 65 24.71 1.82 -10.03
CA LYS A 65 25.04 2.34 -11.37
C LYS A 65 25.65 3.74 -11.36
N GLU A 66 25.29 4.57 -10.39
CA GLU A 66 25.93 5.89 -10.19
C GLU A 66 27.37 5.74 -9.70
N SER A 67 27.65 4.74 -8.86
CA SER A 67 29.01 4.44 -8.38
C SER A 67 29.93 3.82 -9.44
N GLU A 68 29.37 3.23 -10.51
CA GLU A 68 30.10 2.62 -11.64
C GLU A 68 30.43 3.61 -12.77
N ARG A 69 29.92 4.86 -12.72
CA ARG A 69 30.36 5.90 -13.67
C ARG A 69 31.82 6.27 -13.35
N PRO A 70 32.74 6.28 -14.32
CA PRO A 70 34.15 6.58 -14.04
C PRO A 70 34.27 7.96 -13.39
N LYS A 71 34.91 8.01 -12.22
CA LYS A 71 35.20 9.21 -11.41
C LYS A 71 36.22 10.16 -12.07
N GLY A 72 36.13 10.38 -13.39
CA GLY A 72 37.19 10.98 -14.20
C GLY A 72 36.91 12.38 -14.75
N GLN A 73 35.68 12.89 -14.72
CA GLN A 73 35.40 14.23 -15.27
C GLN A 73 34.45 15.02 -14.36
N ARG A 74 35.05 15.65 -13.34
CA ARG A 74 34.47 16.81 -12.65
C ARG A 74 35.00 18.06 -13.35
N THR A 75 34.21 18.63 -14.25
CA THR A 75 34.46 20.01 -14.73
C THR A 75 34.31 20.96 -13.54
N LEU A 76 35.40 21.67 -13.23
CA LEU A 76 35.48 22.70 -12.20
C LEU A 76 34.64 23.91 -12.63
N ASN A 77 33.40 24.03 -12.15
CA ASN A 77 32.69 25.30 -12.21
C ASN A 77 33.19 26.20 -11.07
N ARG A 78 34.11 27.09 -11.48
CA ARG A 78 34.74 28.18 -10.75
C ARG A 78 33.69 29.06 -10.05
N LYS A 79 33.91 29.29 -8.75
CA LYS A 79 33.18 30.25 -7.93
C LYS A 79 33.87 31.62 -7.99
N GLY A 80 33.09 32.70 -8.15
CA GLY A 80 33.42 34.10 -7.87
C GLY A 80 32.12 34.92 -7.92
N LEU A 81 31.58 35.47 -6.82
CA LEU A 81 31.95 36.72 -6.11
C LEU A 81 31.76 37.95 -7.04
N ALA A 82 31.07 39.07 -6.75
CA ALA A 82 30.38 39.70 -5.61
C ALA A 82 29.42 40.77 -6.24
N ALA A 83 28.42 41.43 -5.63
CA ALA A 83 28.37 42.33 -4.46
C ALA A 83 26.88 42.79 -4.35
N SER A 84 26.20 42.79 -3.20
CA SER A 84 26.19 43.76 -2.08
C SER A 84 24.78 44.39 -1.97
N GLY A 85 24.20 44.38 -0.76
CA GLY A 85 22.89 44.93 -0.43
C GLY A 85 22.35 44.40 0.90
N GLU A 86 22.86 44.97 2.00
CA GLU A 86 22.42 44.89 3.41
C GLU A 86 20.90 45.14 3.58
N SER A 87 20.14 44.80 4.63
CA SER A 87 20.36 44.37 6.04
C SER A 87 19.04 43.73 6.55
N VAL A 88 19.09 42.56 7.21
CA VAL A 88 18.86 42.29 8.65
C VAL A 88 17.52 42.77 9.25
N THR A 89 16.63 41.82 9.57
CA THR A 89 16.07 41.49 10.91
C THR A 89 15.09 40.32 10.72
N SER A 90 14.94 39.28 11.54
CA SER A 90 15.61 38.73 12.71
C SER A 90 14.86 37.41 12.97
N ARG A 91 15.60 36.35 13.32
CA ARG A 91 15.23 35.27 14.27
C ARG A 91 13.88 34.55 14.07
N GLU A 92 13.83 33.23 13.91
CA GLU A 92 14.55 32.24 14.71
C GLU A 92 15.04 31.06 13.87
N GLU A 93 16.27 30.67 14.18
CA GLU A 93 17.03 29.62 13.54
C GLU A 93 16.66 28.24 14.09
N SER A 94 17.13 27.21 13.37
CA SER A 94 17.80 26.03 13.95
C SER A 94 16.85 24.92 14.47
N MET A 95 17.07 23.61 14.27
CA MET A 95 18.16 22.83 13.70
C MET A 95 17.57 21.55 13.10
N VAL A 96 18.11 21.16 11.94
CA VAL A 96 18.01 19.80 11.44
C VAL A 96 19.00 18.97 12.27
N ASN A 97 18.52 18.23 13.26
CA ASN A 97 19.35 17.25 13.96
C ASN A 97 19.17 15.88 13.30
N LEU A 98 20.15 15.51 12.48
CA LEU A 98 20.52 14.11 12.31
C LEU A 98 21.41 13.75 13.49
N ASP A 99 20.90 12.95 14.42
CA ASP A 99 21.75 12.14 15.28
C ASP A 99 21.10 10.78 15.57
N ALA A 100 21.96 9.78 15.58
CA ALA A 100 21.67 8.38 15.76
C ALA A 100 21.25 8.06 17.21
N ASN A 101 20.46 7.00 17.36
CA ASN A 101 20.24 6.22 18.59
C ASN A 101 19.85 6.98 19.88
N GLY A 102 18.55 7.00 20.16
CA GLY A 102 18.04 7.31 21.49
C GLY A 102 16.54 7.07 21.56
N ALA A 103 16.14 5.93 22.12
CA ALA A 103 14.75 5.64 22.44
C ALA A 103 14.20 6.72 23.39
N GLN A 104 13.25 7.52 22.91
CA GLN A 104 12.42 8.37 23.77
C GLN A 104 10.97 8.24 23.32
N SER A 105 10.25 7.44 24.10
CA SER A 105 8.82 7.18 24.00
C SER A 105 8.01 8.42 24.38
N SER A 106 7.16 8.92 23.48
CA SER A 106 6.05 9.77 23.91
C SER A 106 5.10 8.96 24.81
N PRO A 107 4.61 9.50 25.95
CA PRO A 107 3.71 8.76 26.83
C PRO A 107 2.36 8.52 26.13
N ARG A 108 2.14 7.28 25.68
CA ARG A 108 0.82 6.84 25.23
C ARG A 108 -0.01 6.50 26.48
N PRO A 109 -1.25 7.00 26.63
CA PRO A 109 -2.07 6.62 27.78
C PRO A 109 -2.34 5.11 27.75
N PRO A 110 -2.38 4.42 28.91
CA PRO A 110 -2.61 2.99 28.98
C PRO A 110 -4.05 2.64 28.54
N MET A 111 -4.18 1.71 27.61
CA MET A 111 -5.47 1.07 27.30
C MET A 111 -5.87 0.16 28.47
N VAL A 112 -7.08 0.34 28.99
CA VAL A 112 -7.68 -0.56 29.98
C VAL A 112 -8.16 -1.83 29.27
N ILE A 113 -7.55 -2.97 29.58
CA ILE A 113 -7.97 -4.29 29.09
C ILE A 113 -9.06 -4.82 30.04
N HIS A 114 -10.32 -4.85 29.60
CA HIS A 114 -11.37 -5.57 30.31
C HIS A 114 -11.26 -7.07 30.04
N SER A 115 -10.37 -7.76 30.76
CA SER A 115 -10.34 -9.23 30.78
C SER A 115 -11.34 -9.75 31.82
N SER A 116 -12.63 -9.76 31.50
CA SER A 116 -13.61 -10.53 32.27
C SER A 116 -13.57 -11.99 31.83
N ARG A 117 -12.68 -12.68 32.55
CA ARG A 117 -12.52 -14.11 32.77
C ARG A 117 -13.85 -14.90 32.87
N THR A 118 -13.91 -15.98 32.09
CA THR A 118 -14.59 -17.28 32.30
C THR A 118 -15.72 -17.39 33.36
N ARG A 119 -16.89 -17.86 32.92
CA ARG A 119 -17.79 -18.76 33.67
C ARG A 119 -18.27 -19.83 32.69
N SER A 120 -17.69 -21.02 32.75
CA SER A 120 -18.21 -22.21 33.47
C SER A 120 -19.13 -23.04 32.60
N ALA A 121 -18.62 -24.22 32.23
CA ALA A 121 -19.41 -25.36 31.80
C ALA A 121 -20.23 -25.90 32.99
N LEU A 122 -21.53 -26.16 32.76
CA LEU A 122 -22.36 -27.25 33.31
C LEU A 122 -23.85 -26.87 33.16
N VAL A 123 -24.53 -27.47 32.19
CA VAL A 123 -25.88 -28.05 32.36
C VAL A 123 -25.96 -29.21 31.36
N ASN A 124 -25.68 -30.41 31.86
CA ASN A 124 -26.36 -31.64 31.44
C ASN A 124 -27.55 -31.78 32.39
N GLU A 125 -28.77 -31.83 31.85
CA GLU A 125 -29.98 -32.55 32.31
C GLU A 125 -30.98 -32.38 31.16
N GLU A 126 -31.74 -33.33 30.64
CA GLU A 126 -31.94 -34.77 30.77
C GLU A 126 -32.89 -35.12 29.59
N PRO A 127 -32.79 -36.29 28.94
CA PRO A 127 -33.69 -36.67 27.86
C PRO A 127 -35.09 -36.98 28.39
N ALA A 128 -36.13 -36.42 27.78
CA ALA A 128 -37.50 -36.88 27.99
C ALA A 128 -37.69 -38.20 27.22
N ASP A 129 -37.64 -39.31 27.94
CA ASP A 129 -38.15 -40.60 27.50
C ASP A 129 -39.69 -40.55 27.43
N GLU A 130 -40.27 -40.69 26.24
CA GLU A 130 -41.59 -41.32 26.04
C GLU A 130 -41.63 -42.04 24.67
N GLU A 131 -41.31 -43.33 24.68
CA GLU A 131 -41.80 -44.36 23.75
C GLU A 131 -42.92 -45.13 24.47
N PRO A 132 -43.80 -45.93 23.82
CA PRO A 132 -44.12 -46.07 22.40
C PRO A 132 -45.64 -45.94 22.12
N VAL A 133 -46.04 -45.63 20.89
CA VAL A 133 -47.42 -45.93 20.44
C VAL A 133 -47.35 -46.73 19.15
N ASP A 134 -47.29 -48.04 19.33
CA ASP A 134 -47.76 -49.01 18.35
C ASP A 134 -49.21 -48.68 17.99
N LYS A 135 -49.44 -48.30 16.73
CA LYS A 135 -50.72 -48.51 16.06
C LYS A 135 -50.47 -49.11 14.70
N ASP A 136 -50.64 -50.42 14.66
CA ASP A 136 -51.06 -51.18 13.49
C ASP A 136 -52.05 -50.39 12.63
N VAL A 137 -51.95 -50.51 11.31
CA VAL A 137 -53.04 -50.94 10.41
C VAL A 137 -52.54 -50.97 8.95
N ASN A 138 -52.57 -52.19 8.41
CA ASN A 138 -52.45 -52.59 7.02
C ASN A 138 -53.39 -51.83 6.07
N MET A 139 -52.97 -51.62 4.81
CA MET A 139 -53.76 -51.79 3.57
C MET A 139 -52.74 -51.80 2.39
N SER A 140 -52.28 -52.95 1.90
CA SER A 140 -52.89 -53.82 0.88
C SER A 140 -53.08 -53.15 -0.49
N GLY A 141 -52.49 -53.75 -1.53
CA GLY A 141 -52.63 -53.39 -2.95
C GLY A 141 -51.45 -53.85 -3.78
#